data_AF-A0A925DTQ5-F1
#
_entry.id   AF-A0A925DTQ5-F1
#
_cell.length_a   1.000
_cell.length_b   1.000
_cell.length_c   1.000
_cell.angle_alpha   90.00
_cell.angle_beta   90.00
_cell.angle_gamma   90.00
#
_symmetry.space_group_name_H-M   'P 1'
#
loop_
_entity.id
_entity.type
_entity.pdbx_description
1 polymer ?
#
loop_
_entity_poly.entity_id
_entity_poly.type
_entity_poly.pdbx_seq_one_letter_code
_entity_poly.pdbx_strand_id
1 'polypeptide(L)'
;MLPDVLVDELDLYDNLLVMRTLTGGKKCLKLLDARARGWKTTADAKKLVEKNPDEEKTIARAILIQSTFGKTLSNFISKFNFNDAPVKYFSEEQEAINWLLGFIK
;
A
#
# COMPACT_ATOMS: atom_id res chain seq x y z
N MET A 1 8.06 15.01 -12.18
CA MET A 1 7.73 13.68 -12.75
C MET A 1 8.76 12.72 -12.19
N LEU A 2 8.35 11.67 -11.48
CA LEU A 2 9.32 10.68 -10.98
C LEU A 2 9.85 9.86 -12.17
N PRO A 3 11.14 9.53 -12.21
CA PRO A 3 11.72 8.71 -13.27
C PRO A 3 11.13 7.29 -13.24
N ASP A 4 11.34 6.51 -14.31
CA ASP A 4 11.07 5.08 -14.29
C ASP A 4 11.91 4.44 -13.18
N VAL A 5 11.24 3.98 -12.12
CA VAL A 5 11.89 3.45 -10.90
C VAL A 5 11.67 1.94 -10.85
N LEU A 6 12.77 1.20 -10.73
CA LEU A 6 12.71 -0.21 -10.34
C LEU A 6 12.77 -0.27 -8.82
N VAL A 7 11.69 -0.74 -8.20
CA VAL A 7 11.59 -0.99 -6.77
C VAL A 7 12.05 -2.42 -6.48
N ASP A 8 13.08 -2.55 -5.66
CA ASP A 8 13.62 -3.84 -5.22
C ASP A 8 13.30 -4.13 -3.74
N GLU A 9 13.86 -5.22 -3.22
CA GLU A 9 13.68 -5.63 -1.83
C GLU A 9 14.32 -4.70 -0.81
N LEU A 10 15.41 -4.00 -1.17
CA LEU A 10 16.08 -3.05 -0.28
C LEU A 10 15.20 -1.82 -0.09
N ASP A 11 14.59 -1.31 -1.17
CA ASP A 11 13.62 -0.23 -1.10
C ASP A 11 12.45 -0.56 -0.14
N LEU A 12 12.01 -1.82 -0.16
CA LEU A 12 10.96 -2.29 0.75
C LEU A 12 11.44 -2.37 2.20
N TYR A 13 12.65 -2.88 2.46
CA TYR A 13 13.20 -2.91 3.81
C TYR A 13 13.40 -1.51 4.39
N ASP A 14 13.89 -0.57 3.59
CA ASP A 14 14.06 0.82 4.00
C ASP A 14 12.71 1.45 4.35
N ASN A 15 11.69 1.22 3.52
CA ASN A 15 10.34 1.72 3.79
C ASN A 15 9.75 1.09 5.07
N LEU A 16 9.94 -0.22 5.29
CA LEU A 16 9.52 -0.89 6.52
C LEU A 16 10.22 -0.32 7.77
N LEU A 17 11.52 -0.02 7.67
CA LEU A 17 12.28 0.59 8.75
C LEU A 17 11.78 2.01 9.06
N VAL A 18 11.54 2.83 8.04
CA VAL A 18 10.98 4.18 8.19
C VAL A 18 9.60 4.11 8.82
N MET A 19 8.72 3.23 8.32
CA MET A 19 7.38 3.01 8.86
C MET A 19 7.41 2.59 10.33
N ARG A 20 8.26 1.63 10.69
CA ARG A 20 8.42 1.19 12.08
C ARG A 20 8.91 2.32 12.98
N THR A 21 9.83 3.15 12.48
CA THR A 21 10.39 4.29 13.22
C THR A 21 9.33 5.38 13.45
N LEU A 22 8.60 5.77 12.40
CA LEU A 22 7.55 6.81 12.48
C LEU A 22 6.38 6.40 13.39
N THR A 23 6.02 5.13 13.38
CA THR A 23 4.89 4.60 14.15
C THR A 23 5.25 4.17 15.57
N GLY A 24 6.55 4.09 15.89
CA GLY A 24 7.03 3.43 17.11
C GLY A 24 6.57 1.96 17.20
N GLY A 25 6.37 1.28 16.07
CA GLY A 25 5.86 -0.09 15.99
C GLY A 25 4.37 -0.26 16.38
N LYS A 26 3.62 0.83 16.51
CA LYS A 26 2.17 0.81 16.79
C LYS A 26 1.37 0.62 15.51
N LYS A 27 0.14 0.10 15.65
CA LYS A 27 -0.80 0.00 14.54
C LYS A 27 -1.15 1.40 14.02
N CYS A 28 -1.21 1.59 12.71
CA CYS A 28 -1.57 2.87 12.09
C CYS A 28 -2.47 2.73 10.87
N LEU A 29 -3.10 3.83 10.49
CA LEU A 29 -3.79 3.98 9.21
C LEU A 29 -2.75 4.26 8.12
N LYS A 30 -2.89 3.61 6.96
CA LYS A 30 -1.92 3.70 5.87
C LYS A 30 -2.60 4.22 4.60
N LEU A 31 -2.08 5.29 4.03
CA LEU A 31 -2.43 5.76 2.69
C LEU A 31 -1.25 5.48 1.76
N LEU A 32 -1.48 4.70 0.71
CA LEU A 32 -0.50 4.38 -0.31
C LEU A 32 -0.88 5.07 -1.62
N ASP A 33 -0.03 5.95 -2.13
CA ASP A 33 -0.21 6.52 -3.47
C ASP A 33 0.48 5.66 -4.53
N ALA A 34 -0.30 4.88 -5.27
CA ALA A 34 0.16 4.03 -6.36
C ALA A 34 -0.14 4.65 -7.74
N ARG A 35 -0.47 5.94 -7.83
CA ARG A 35 -0.76 6.64 -9.09
C ARG A 35 0.48 6.93 -9.93
N ALA A 36 1.69 6.72 -9.40
CA ALA A 36 2.93 6.92 -10.13
C ALA A 36 2.94 6.06 -11.42
N ARG A 37 3.39 6.65 -12.53
CA ARG A 37 3.60 5.93 -13.79
C ARG A 37 5.04 5.40 -13.83
N GLY A 38 5.24 4.26 -14.48
CA GLY A 38 6.59 3.78 -14.84
C GLY A 38 7.34 2.99 -13.77
N TRP A 39 6.78 2.81 -12.56
CA TRP A 39 7.42 1.97 -11.56
C TRP A 39 7.23 0.49 -11.84
N LYS A 40 8.28 -0.30 -11.62
CA LYS A 40 8.29 -1.77 -11.72
C LYS A 40 8.77 -2.33 -10.39
N THR A 41 8.32 -3.51 -10.03
CA THR A 41 8.81 -4.25 -8.85
C THR A 41 9.54 -5.51 -9.28
N THR A 42 10.68 -5.81 -8.63
CA THR A 42 11.38 -7.08 -8.81
C THR A 42 10.52 -8.27 -8.33
N ALA A 43 10.85 -9.48 -8.77
CA ALA A 43 10.12 -10.68 -8.33
C ALA A 43 10.30 -10.93 -6.82
N ASP A 44 11.47 -10.62 -6.28
CA ASP A 44 11.77 -10.82 -4.86
C ASP A 44 11.11 -9.75 -3.99
N ALA A 45 11.03 -8.50 -4.46
CA ALA A 45 10.20 -7.47 -3.85
C ALA A 45 8.73 -7.90 -3.77
N LYS A 46 8.17 -8.51 -4.82
CA LYS A 46 6.79 -9.02 -4.80
C LYS A 46 6.58 -10.10 -3.73
N LYS A 47 7.49 -11.07 -3.63
CA LYS A 47 7.43 -12.12 -2.59
C LYS A 47 7.49 -11.52 -1.18
N LEU A 48 8.27 -10.44 -0.99
CA LEU A 48 8.36 -9.77 0.30
C LEU A 48 7.06 -9.05 0.67
N VAL A 49 6.42 -8.37 -0.30
CA VAL A 49 5.09 -7.76 -0.09
C VAL A 49 4.03 -8.83 0.17
N GLU A 50 4.07 -9.96 -0.53
CA GLU A 50 3.15 -11.10 -0.33
C GLU A 50 3.28 -11.72 1.06
N LYS A 51 4.50 -11.76 1.63
CA LYS A 51 4.73 -12.16 3.04
C LYS A 51 4.20 -11.13 4.04
N ASN A 52 3.86 -9.94 3.58
CA ASN A 52 3.19 -8.85 4.29
C ASN A 52 3.67 -8.66 5.75
N PRO A 53 4.98 -8.43 5.98
CA PRO A 53 5.58 -8.42 7.32
C PRO A 53 5.02 -7.33 8.25
N ASP A 54 4.22 -6.41 7.73
CA ASP A 54 3.72 -5.21 8.41
C ASP A 54 2.18 -5.15 8.44
N GLU A 55 1.52 -6.27 8.11
CA GLU A 55 0.06 -6.38 8.10
C GLU A 55 -0.53 -6.22 9.50
N GLU A 56 0.05 -6.90 10.50
CA GLU A 56 -0.37 -6.81 11.90
C GLU A 56 -0.31 -5.38 12.46
N LYS A 57 0.44 -4.49 11.79
CA LYS A 57 0.64 -3.08 12.16
C LYS A 57 -0.26 -2.12 11.37
N THR A 58 -1.22 -2.62 10.60
CA THR A 58 -2.14 -1.82 9.80
C THR A 58 -3.54 -1.85 10.41
N ILE A 59 -4.16 -0.69 10.68
CA ILE A 59 -5.57 -0.60 11.10
C ILE A 59 -6.49 -0.66 9.89
N ALA A 60 -6.16 0.11 8.86
CA ALA A 60 -6.81 0.13 7.56
C ALA A 60 -5.83 0.67 6.51
N ARG A 61 -6.01 0.28 5.25
CA ARG A 61 -5.17 0.72 4.13
C ARG A 61 -6.01 1.29 3.00
N ALA A 62 -5.76 2.55 2.65
CA ALA A 62 -6.31 3.14 1.45
C ALA A 62 -5.24 3.21 0.36
N ILE A 63 -5.59 2.85 -0.87
CA ILE A 63 -4.66 2.83 -2.00
C ILE A 63 -5.18 3.74 -3.11
N LEU A 64 -4.43 4.79 -3.44
CA LEU A 64 -4.73 5.69 -4.54
C LEU A 64 -4.25 5.09 -5.86
N ILE A 65 -5.13 5.04 -6.84
CA ILE A 65 -4.87 4.49 -8.17
C ILE A 65 -5.35 5.44 -9.26
N GLN A 66 -4.84 5.29 -10.48
CA GLN A 66 -5.40 6.01 -11.62
C GLN A 66 -6.79 5.43 -11.97
N SER A 67 -7.74 6.30 -12.29
CA SER A 67 -9.15 5.96 -12.58
C SER A 67 -9.34 4.92 -13.71
N THR A 68 -8.33 4.74 -14.57
CA THR A 68 -8.34 3.76 -15.68
C THR A 68 -7.96 2.33 -15.28
N PHE A 69 -7.57 2.06 -14.03
CA PHE A 69 -7.14 0.72 -13.57
C PHE A 69 -8.30 -0.27 -13.26
N GLY A 70 -9.55 0.11 -13.52
CA GLY A 70 -10.76 -0.61 -13.07
C GLY A 70 -10.95 -2.08 -13.50
N LYS A 71 -10.12 -2.62 -14.42
CA LYS A 71 -10.16 -4.05 -14.82
C LYS A 71 -8.98 -4.88 -14.33
N THR A 72 -7.77 -4.31 -14.24
CA THR A 72 -6.57 -5.04 -13.79
C THR A 72 -6.53 -5.18 -12.26
N LEU A 73 -7.15 -4.23 -11.56
CA LEU A 73 -7.17 -4.18 -10.11
C LEU A 73 -7.96 -5.34 -9.49
N SER A 74 -9.12 -5.70 -10.05
CA SER A 74 -9.97 -6.79 -9.52
C SER A 74 -9.21 -8.14 -9.41
N ASN A 75 -8.36 -8.43 -10.40
CA ASN A 75 -7.55 -9.66 -10.44
C ASN A 75 -6.28 -9.61 -9.57
N PHE A 76 -5.79 -8.41 -9.23
CA PHE A 76 -4.68 -8.22 -8.30
C PHE A 76 -5.21 -8.31 -6.87
N ILE A 77 -6.35 -7.67 -6.59
CA ILE A 77 -7.01 -7.59 -5.27
C ILE A 77 -7.36 -8.97 -4.71
N SER A 78 -7.92 -9.87 -5.52
CA SER A 78 -8.30 -11.21 -5.05
C SER A 78 -7.13 -12.09 -4.65
N LYS A 79 -5.90 -11.71 -5.04
CA LYS A 79 -4.66 -12.45 -4.72
C LYS A 79 -3.91 -11.89 -3.52
N PHE A 80 -4.11 -10.62 -3.18
CA PHE A 80 -3.58 -10.08 -1.92
C PHE A 80 -4.55 -10.44 -0.80
N ASN A 81 -4.26 -11.56 -0.15
CA ASN A 81 -4.95 -12.02 1.04
C ASN A 81 -4.54 -11.11 2.22
N PHE A 82 -5.06 -9.88 2.25
CA PHE A 82 -4.94 -8.97 3.39
C PHE A 82 -5.90 -9.48 4.48
N ASN A 83 -5.50 -10.55 5.16
CA ASN A 83 -6.37 -11.32 6.04
C ASN A 83 -6.78 -10.59 7.32
N ASP A 84 -6.18 -9.45 7.70
CA ASP A 84 -6.50 -8.81 9.00
C ASP A 84 -6.89 -7.32 8.98
N ALA A 85 -6.51 -6.55 7.95
CA ALA A 85 -6.80 -5.11 7.89
C ALA A 85 -7.65 -4.73 6.66
N PRO A 86 -8.75 -3.98 6.81
CA PRO A 86 -9.55 -3.53 5.68
C PRO A 86 -8.71 -2.72 4.69
N VAL A 87 -8.83 -3.06 3.41
CA VAL A 87 -8.16 -2.38 2.29
C VAL A 87 -9.20 -1.84 1.32
N LYS A 88 -9.05 -0.58 0.88
CA LYS A 88 -9.93 0.03 -0.13
C LYS A 88 -9.15 0.90 -1.10
N TYR A 89 -9.62 0.96 -2.34
CA TYR A 89 -9.00 1.70 -3.44
C TYR A 89 -9.80 2.95 -3.77
N PHE A 90 -9.10 4.02 -4.14
CA PHE A 90 -9.69 5.32 -4.43
C PHE A 90 -8.97 5.96 -5.61
N SER A 91 -9.71 6.74 -6.42
CA SER A 91 -9.11 7.66 -7.39
C SER A 91 -8.84 9.03 -6.76
N GLU A 92 -9.68 9.42 -5.80
CA GLU A 92 -9.63 10.72 -5.12
C GLU A 92 -9.00 10.60 -3.73
N GLU A 93 -8.02 11.45 -3.47
CA GLU A 93 -7.25 11.45 -2.22
C GLU A 93 -8.12 11.81 -1.01
N GLN A 94 -9.00 12.81 -1.15
CA GLN A 94 -9.86 13.25 -0.06
C GLN A 94 -10.84 12.15 0.38
N GLU A 95 -11.38 11.37 -0.56
CA GLU A 95 -12.27 10.24 -0.25
C GLU A 95 -11.52 9.14 0.52
N ALA A 96 -10.28 8.86 0.13
CA ALA A 96 -9.42 7.90 0.80
C ALA A 96 -9.14 8.31 2.25
N ILE A 97 -8.81 9.59 2.46
CA ILE A 97 -8.56 10.16 3.80
C ILE A 97 -9.83 10.07 4.64
N ASN A 98 -10.98 10.51 4.12
CA ASN A 98 -12.25 10.47 4.86
C ASN A 98 -12.61 9.04 5.28
N TRP A 99 -12.37 8.05 4.42
CA TRP A 99 -12.59 6.64 4.75
C TRP A 99 -11.64 6.14 5.84
N LEU A 100 -10.35 6.49 5.77
CA LEU A 100 -9.38 6.13 6.81
C LEU A 100 -9.73 6.74 8.17
N LEU A 101 -10.10 8.03 8.19
CA LEU A 101 -10.47 8.73 9.43
C LEU A 101 -11.71 8.13 10.12
N GLY A 102 -12.58 7.46 9.37
CA GLY A 102 -13.72 6.71 9.94
C GLY A 102 -13.32 5.56 10.87
N PHE A 103 -12.04 5.15 10.89
CA PHE A 103 -11.50 4.14 11.81
C PHE A 103 -10.88 4.74 13.08
N ILE A 104 -10.74 6.06 13.17
CA ILE A 104 -10.33 6.74 14.40
C ILE A 104 -11.59 6.93 15.24
N LYS A 105 -11.74 6.13 16.29
CA LYS A 105 -12.75 6.30 17.34
C LYS A 105 -12.08 6.76 18.62
#